data_AF-A0A434AVV4-F1
#
_entry.id   AF-A0A434AVV4-F1
#
_cell.length_a   1.000
_cell.length_b   1.000
_cell.length_c   1.000
_cell.angle_alpha   90.00
_cell.angle_beta   90.00
_cell.angle_gamma   90.00
#
_symmetry.space_group_name_H-M   'P 1'
#
loop_
_entity.id
_entity.type
_entity.pdbx_description
1 polymer ?
#
loop_
_entity_poly.entity_id
_entity_poly.type
_entity_poly.pdbx_seq_one_letter_code
_entity_poly.pdbx_strand_id
1 'polypeptide(L)'
;MTELYEKISVLLKSHPMEIWTGLIFFAILLIVVIFLLVRRKRRRKIIEQQRIEEVKRKKNEAEKLVKDKRIKEEIEANYKRKIEEEKKTISKSKTSVKSKSEYKQPKQKTEKISEPDIKYKSEPKITQNTIEVVKTESKRKSTEKLPAAKKEDKVKVDKTLFVNYKLDLPESKDSFAVLRCPKMDCVVRTHRYGNTKRRGFKEEVFQNSIEKYFGNLFEISGNVRLNTGKDIRPFEPDIAIIEKGNTYNLRIDIEIDEPYAGLTRQPTHCKGDDLMRDTYFIDRGWIVIRFSEYQVHTQELECLKFTAQVIKKVDCSYFIPTDLESVSDLKPEKVWNVVQAQKWEKEKFREKYLHHEFGEVFEEKETVERDFNEQENNEEEFVKPSIIGVADEGKKVGFNKTNAHPRDKRISFYPENHVYIVDNMPLPSASTIIGKFFPEFDTEYWSNRKAPELGMSPIEVAYMWRTKGEKAAQEGTFLHEQIENYYLNQGYERTAEFDLFEKFVEANKDITPYRTEWRIFDEDYGVAGTIDLISKNGKDFEIYDWKRSKKVINRATGEPIVHNQWQSGIGKLSDIPDTSYNRYCLQQSLYRYILENKYNLEISKMYLIVLYPDYDTYYKVPVPYWKERIEYILKTV
;
A
#
# COMPACT_ATOMS: atom_id res chain seq x y z
N MET A 1 -40.66 -14.91 60.20
CA MET A 1 -40.80 -16.32 59.79
C MET A 1 -42.18 -16.87 60.14
N THR A 2 -42.66 -16.68 61.37
CA THR A 2 -44.00 -17.11 61.85
C THR A 2 -45.17 -16.43 61.12
N GLU A 3 -45.14 -15.10 60.91
CA GLU A 3 -46.18 -14.39 60.14
C GLU A 3 -46.26 -14.82 58.66
N LEU A 4 -45.12 -15.13 58.06
CA LEU A 4 -45.07 -15.59 56.67
C LEU A 4 -45.67 -16.99 56.55
N TYR A 5 -45.39 -17.85 57.54
CA TYR A 5 -45.93 -19.19 57.62
C TYR A 5 -47.45 -19.19 57.81
N GLU A 6 -47.99 -18.33 58.67
CA GLU A 6 -49.44 -18.19 58.85
C GLU A 6 -50.13 -17.70 57.58
N LYS A 7 -49.58 -16.68 56.90
CA LYS A 7 -50.11 -16.17 55.64
C LYS A 7 -50.11 -17.24 54.54
N ILE A 8 -49.05 -18.04 54.43
CA ILE A 8 -48.96 -19.15 53.47
C ILE A 8 -49.97 -20.27 53.82
N SER A 9 -50.13 -20.59 55.10
CA SER A 9 -51.10 -21.59 55.60
C SER A 9 -52.55 -21.19 55.29
N VAL A 10 -52.91 -19.92 55.46
CA VAL A 10 -54.24 -19.39 55.10
C VAL A 10 -54.47 -19.49 53.59
N LEU A 11 -53.47 -19.10 52.78
CA LEU A 11 -53.54 -19.14 51.32
C LEU A 11 -53.71 -20.57 50.76
N LEU A 12 -52.97 -21.53 51.34
CA LEU A 12 -53.04 -22.96 50.98
C LEU A 12 -54.40 -23.58 51.31
N LYS A 13 -55.11 -23.07 52.33
CA LYS A 13 -56.44 -23.54 52.72
C LYS A 13 -57.57 -22.91 51.90
N SER A 14 -57.44 -21.65 51.47
CA SER A 14 -58.49 -20.95 50.72
C SER A 14 -58.49 -21.27 49.23
N HIS A 15 -57.33 -21.55 48.62
CA HIS A 15 -57.20 -21.76 47.17
C HIS A 15 -56.34 -22.97 46.78
N PRO A 16 -56.64 -24.18 47.29
CA PRO A 16 -55.78 -25.36 47.10
C PRO A 16 -55.62 -25.74 45.63
N MET A 17 -56.70 -25.73 44.84
CA MET A 17 -56.65 -26.16 43.43
C MET A 17 -55.81 -25.21 42.56
N GLU A 18 -55.91 -23.90 42.77
CA GLU A 18 -55.19 -22.87 42.01
C GLU A 18 -53.67 -22.90 42.32
N ILE A 19 -53.30 -23.19 43.56
CA ILE A 19 -51.90 -23.35 43.96
C ILE A 19 -51.32 -24.65 43.39
N TRP A 20 -52.04 -25.78 43.47
CA TRP A 20 -51.58 -27.04 42.92
C TRP A 20 -51.45 -27.00 41.39
N THR A 21 -52.41 -26.37 40.70
CA THR A 21 -52.33 -26.14 39.25
C THR A 21 -51.16 -25.24 38.86
N GLY A 22 -50.91 -24.16 39.62
CA GLY A 22 -49.73 -23.31 39.43
C GLY A 22 -48.41 -24.05 39.63
N LEU A 23 -48.31 -24.91 40.66
CA LEU A 23 -47.12 -25.73 40.92
C LEU A 23 -46.89 -26.79 39.83
N ILE A 24 -47.95 -27.42 39.33
CA ILE A 24 -47.88 -28.36 38.21
C ILE A 24 -47.41 -27.65 36.93
N PHE A 25 -47.96 -26.47 36.64
CA PHE A 25 -47.54 -25.68 35.48
C PHE A 25 -46.08 -25.25 35.58
N PHE A 26 -45.63 -24.84 36.76
CA PHE A 26 -44.24 -24.49 37.02
C PHE A 26 -43.31 -25.71 36.86
N ALA A 27 -43.71 -26.88 37.35
CA ALA A 27 -42.95 -28.12 37.19
C ALA A 27 -42.82 -28.53 35.71
N ILE A 28 -43.89 -28.40 34.92
CA ILE A 28 -43.87 -28.67 33.47
C ILE A 28 -42.94 -27.68 32.75
N LEU A 29 -43.02 -26.38 33.09
CA LEU A 29 -42.14 -25.37 32.52
C LEU A 29 -40.66 -25.66 32.84
N LEU A 30 -40.37 -26.08 34.07
CA LEU A 30 -39.02 -26.45 34.51
C LEU A 30 -38.49 -27.65 33.71
N ILE A 31 -39.32 -28.67 33.48
CA ILE A 31 -38.97 -29.85 32.67
C ILE A 31 -38.67 -29.44 31.23
N VAL A 32 -39.47 -28.56 30.63
CA VAL A 32 -39.23 -28.04 29.27
C VAL A 32 -37.91 -27.26 29.18
N VAL A 33 -37.63 -26.40 30.17
CA VAL A 33 -36.36 -25.65 30.23
C VAL A 33 -35.17 -26.60 30.37
N ILE A 34 -35.24 -27.60 31.25
CA ILE A 34 -34.20 -28.61 31.40
C ILE A 34 -34.00 -29.39 30.09
N PHE A 35 -35.08 -29.78 29.42
CA PHE A 35 -35.01 -30.46 28.13
C PHE A 35 -34.34 -29.61 27.04
N LEU A 36 -34.66 -28.31 26.96
CA LEU A 36 -34.03 -27.37 26.04
C LEU A 36 -32.54 -27.18 26.35
N LEU A 37 -32.16 -27.09 27.62
CA LEU A 37 -30.74 -26.98 28.05
C LEU A 37 -29.95 -28.25 27.71
N VAL A 38 -30.52 -29.43 27.93
CA VAL A 38 -29.90 -30.72 27.55
C VAL A 38 -29.76 -30.83 26.03
N ARG A 39 -30.78 -30.45 25.26
CA ARG A 39 -30.74 -30.43 23.79
C ARG A 39 -29.69 -29.45 23.27
N ARG A 40 -29.56 -28.27 23.89
CA ARG A 40 -28.52 -27.27 23.56
C ARG A 40 -27.11 -27.78 23.87
N LYS A 41 -26.93 -28.46 25.01
CA LYS A 41 -25.64 -29.09 25.39
C LYS A 41 -25.24 -30.22 24.43
N ARG A 42 -26.20 -31.05 23.99
CA ARG A 42 -25.96 -32.09 22.97
C ARG A 42 -25.59 -31.48 21.61
N ARG A 43 -26.32 -30.46 21.12
CA ARG A 43 -25.98 -29.74 19.88
C ARG A 43 -24.58 -29.13 19.92
N ARG A 44 -24.18 -28.51 21.04
CA ARG A 44 -22.82 -27.95 21.20
C ARG A 44 -21.74 -29.03 21.10
N LYS A 45 -21.94 -30.21 21.71
CA LYS A 45 -20.99 -31.33 21.58
C LYS A 45 -20.85 -31.83 20.13
N ILE A 46 -21.95 -31.90 19.38
CA ILE A 46 -21.93 -32.34 17.97
C ILE A 46 -21.19 -31.31 17.10
N ILE A 47 -21.48 -30.02 17.27
CA ILE A 47 -20.78 -28.95 16.54
C ILE A 47 -19.29 -28.94 16.86
N GLU A 48 -18.91 -29.14 18.12
CA GLU A 48 -17.51 -29.20 18.53
C GLU A 48 -16.79 -30.42 17.92
N GLN A 49 -17.45 -31.59 17.88
CA GLN A 49 -16.91 -32.78 17.21
C GLN A 49 -16.73 -32.56 15.71
N GLN A 50 -17.72 -31.98 15.03
CA GLN A 50 -17.62 -31.64 13.60
C GLN A 50 -16.48 -30.65 13.33
N ARG A 51 -16.28 -29.66 14.21
CA ARG A 51 -15.17 -28.70 14.11
C ARG A 51 -13.81 -29.37 14.28
N ILE A 52 -13.67 -30.29 15.23
CA ILE A 52 -12.44 -31.06 15.45
C ILE A 52 -12.12 -31.94 14.23
N GLU A 53 -13.13 -32.58 13.64
CA GLU A 53 -12.95 -33.37 12.41
C GLU A 53 -12.57 -32.51 11.21
N GLU A 54 -13.18 -31.34 11.04
CA GLU A 54 -12.84 -30.41 9.96
C GLU A 54 -11.39 -29.88 10.10
N VAL A 55 -10.96 -29.57 11.32
CA VAL A 55 -9.57 -29.17 11.60
C VAL A 55 -8.59 -30.31 11.30
N LYS A 56 -8.92 -31.55 11.67
CA LYS A 56 -8.09 -32.72 11.31
C LYS A 56 -8.02 -32.92 9.80
N ARG A 57 -9.14 -32.73 9.07
CA ARG A 57 -9.18 -32.85 7.62
C ARG A 57 -8.29 -31.79 6.94
N LYS A 58 -8.41 -30.54 7.35
CA LYS A 58 -7.58 -29.44 6.84
C LYS A 58 -6.11 -29.61 7.16
N LYS A 59 -5.77 -30.15 8.35
CA LYS A 59 -4.39 -30.50 8.72
C LYS A 59 -3.82 -31.56 7.77
N ASN A 60 -4.58 -32.62 7.49
CA ASN A 60 -4.15 -33.68 6.57
C ASN A 60 -4.02 -33.18 5.12
N GLU A 61 -4.94 -32.31 4.66
CA GLU A 61 -4.86 -31.66 3.34
C GLU A 61 -3.62 -30.77 3.24
N ALA A 62 -3.31 -30.00 4.27
CA ALA A 62 -2.10 -29.15 4.33
C ALA A 62 -0.81 -29.97 4.36
N GLU A 63 -0.75 -31.04 5.16
CA GLU A 63 0.39 -31.96 5.20
C GLU A 63 0.63 -32.63 3.84
N LYS A 64 -0.45 -32.99 3.12
CA LYS A 64 -0.37 -33.53 1.75
C LYS A 64 0.18 -32.50 0.77
N LEU A 65 -0.31 -31.25 0.83
CA LEU A 65 0.19 -30.13 0.02
C LEU A 65 1.67 -29.83 0.25
N VAL A 66 2.12 -29.86 1.51
CA VAL A 66 3.54 -29.67 1.86
C VAL A 66 4.39 -30.82 1.32
N LYS A 67 3.89 -32.06 1.38
CA LYS A 67 4.58 -33.23 0.85
C LYS A 67 4.68 -33.19 -0.68
N ASP A 68 3.60 -32.82 -1.36
CA ASP A 68 3.56 -32.68 -2.82
C ASP A 68 4.44 -31.52 -3.30
N LYS A 69 4.51 -30.43 -2.53
CA LYS A 69 5.40 -29.30 -2.81
C LYS A 69 6.87 -29.67 -2.61
N ARG A 70 7.20 -30.41 -1.54
CA ARG A 70 8.55 -30.98 -1.33
C ARG A 70 8.96 -31.92 -2.46
N ILE A 71 8.05 -32.78 -2.93
CA ILE A 71 8.32 -33.68 -4.06
C ILE A 71 8.55 -32.88 -5.34
N LYS A 72 7.77 -31.82 -5.60
CA LYS A 72 8.02 -30.91 -6.74
C LYS A 72 9.37 -30.21 -6.66
N GLU A 73 9.73 -29.68 -5.50
CA GLU A 73 11.02 -29.01 -5.26
C GLU A 73 12.19 -30.00 -5.42
N GLU A 74 12.03 -31.26 -5.00
CA GLU A 74 13.04 -32.32 -5.15
C GLU A 74 13.20 -32.78 -6.61
N ILE A 75 12.08 -32.87 -7.36
CA ILE A 75 12.10 -33.14 -8.81
C ILE A 75 12.80 -31.98 -9.55
N GLU A 76 12.52 -30.74 -9.20
CA GLU A 76 13.11 -29.56 -9.81
C GLU A 76 14.61 -29.43 -9.49
N ALA A 77 15.01 -29.76 -8.25
CA ALA A 77 16.41 -29.82 -7.84
C ALA A 77 17.19 -30.95 -8.55
N ASN A 78 16.56 -32.11 -8.76
CA ASN A 78 17.16 -33.21 -9.53
C ASN A 78 17.27 -32.86 -11.01
N TYR A 79 16.29 -32.15 -11.58
CA TYR A 79 16.33 -31.68 -12.96
C TYR A 79 17.46 -30.65 -13.17
N LYS A 80 17.63 -29.71 -12.22
CA LYS A 80 18.75 -28.75 -12.23
C LYS A 80 20.12 -29.42 -12.11
N ARG A 81 20.25 -30.43 -11.24
CA ARG A 81 21.48 -31.25 -11.14
C ARG A 81 21.79 -31.99 -12.43
N LYS A 82 20.78 -32.55 -13.10
CA LYS A 82 20.94 -33.24 -14.38
C LYS A 82 21.41 -32.28 -15.49
N ILE A 83 20.88 -31.06 -15.53
CA ILE A 83 21.33 -29.99 -16.44
C ILE A 83 22.78 -29.57 -16.14
N GLU A 84 23.19 -29.50 -14.87
CA GLU A 84 24.58 -29.20 -14.49
C GLU A 84 25.55 -30.34 -14.85
N GLU A 85 25.14 -31.59 -14.72
CA GLU A 85 25.92 -32.76 -15.13
C GLU A 85 26.08 -32.83 -16.65
N GLU A 86 25.03 -32.52 -17.42
CA GLU A 86 25.09 -32.40 -18.88
C GLU A 86 26.00 -31.24 -19.31
N LYS A 87 25.93 -30.08 -18.64
CA LYS A 87 26.84 -28.94 -18.87
C LYS A 87 28.30 -29.28 -18.55
N LYS A 88 28.57 -30.06 -17.49
CA LYS A 88 29.92 -30.55 -17.16
C LYS A 88 30.44 -31.57 -18.17
N THR A 89 29.56 -32.35 -18.79
CA THR A 89 29.92 -33.34 -19.81
C THR A 89 30.24 -32.65 -21.15
N ILE A 90 29.51 -31.57 -21.49
CA ILE A 90 29.77 -30.70 -22.65
C ILE A 90 31.03 -29.83 -22.47
N SER A 91 31.37 -29.47 -21.22
CA SER A 91 32.62 -28.78 -20.88
C SER A 91 33.84 -29.69 -20.98
N LYS A 92 33.71 -30.98 -20.65
CA LYS A 92 34.83 -31.95 -20.74
C LYS A 92 35.14 -32.41 -22.16
N SER A 93 34.24 -32.21 -23.13
CA SER A 93 34.50 -32.53 -24.55
C SER A 93 35.23 -31.43 -25.33
N LYS A 94 35.49 -30.26 -24.73
CA LYS A 94 36.15 -29.12 -25.40
C LYS A 94 37.58 -28.79 -24.97
N THR A 95 38.20 -29.58 -24.08
CA THR A 95 39.59 -29.30 -23.70
C THR A 95 40.40 -30.58 -23.54
N SER A 96 41.04 -30.99 -24.63
CA SER A 96 42.08 -32.02 -24.63
C SER A 96 43.31 -31.56 -25.42
N VAL A 97 44.08 -30.61 -24.88
CA VAL A 97 45.54 -30.51 -25.14
C VAL A 97 46.26 -29.94 -23.91
N LYS A 98 47.11 -30.80 -23.30
CA LYS A 98 48.38 -30.60 -22.54
C LYS A 98 48.56 -29.30 -21.70
N SER A 99 49.03 -29.32 -20.45
CA SER A 99 50.22 -30.01 -19.92
C SER A 99 50.30 -29.95 -18.37
N LYS A 100 51.18 -30.79 -17.81
CA LYS A 100 51.42 -31.13 -16.39
C LYS A 100 52.07 -30.01 -15.55
N SER A 101 51.76 -29.95 -14.26
CA SER A 101 52.75 -29.97 -13.16
C SER A 101 52.10 -30.17 -11.79
N GLU A 102 52.78 -30.90 -10.92
CA GLU A 102 52.40 -31.31 -9.56
C GLU A 102 52.73 -30.22 -8.50
N TYR A 103 51.93 -30.10 -7.42
CA TYR A 103 52.31 -30.44 -6.02
C TYR A 103 51.43 -29.75 -4.92
N LYS A 104 50.94 -30.61 -4.01
CA LYS A 104 50.67 -30.53 -2.54
C LYS A 104 49.95 -29.33 -1.85
N GLN A 105 48.96 -29.72 -1.01
CA GLN A 105 48.27 -28.92 0.03
C GLN A 105 49.18 -28.53 1.22
N PRO A 106 48.72 -27.61 2.11
CA PRO A 106 47.99 -28.08 3.31
C PRO A 106 46.80 -27.22 3.79
N LYS A 107 45.94 -27.89 4.57
CA LYS A 107 44.78 -27.41 5.35
C LYS A 107 45.16 -26.48 6.52
N GLN A 108 44.24 -25.61 6.94
CA GLN A 108 43.85 -25.18 8.31
C GLN A 108 43.05 -23.85 8.22
N LYS A 109 42.13 -23.43 9.09
CA LYS A 109 41.36 -23.97 10.23
C LYS A 109 40.23 -22.95 10.44
N THR A 110 39.05 -23.43 10.82
CA THR A 110 37.88 -22.63 11.17
C THR A 110 37.99 -22.18 12.62
N GLU A 111 37.80 -20.88 12.90
CA GLU A 111 37.48 -20.37 14.24
C GLU A 111 36.24 -19.49 14.19
N LYS A 112 35.28 -19.84 15.05
CA LYS A 112 34.05 -19.11 15.36
C LYS A 112 34.39 -18.04 16.39
N ILE A 113 33.92 -16.82 16.18
CA ILE A 113 33.90 -15.78 17.23
C ILE A 113 32.44 -15.50 17.58
N SER A 114 32.17 -15.60 18.88
CA SER A 114 30.92 -15.37 19.59
C SER A 114 30.62 -13.89 19.78
N GLU A 115 29.37 -13.49 19.56
CA GLU A 115 28.83 -12.17 19.92
C GLU A 115 28.66 -12.03 21.46
N PRO A 116 28.94 -10.86 22.05
CA PRO A 116 28.65 -10.60 23.45
C PRO A 116 27.27 -9.95 23.66
N ASP A 117 26.53 -10.49 24.63
CA ASP A 117 25.31 -9.93 25.22
C ASP A 117 25.54 -8.55 25.85
N ILE A 118 24.69 -7.57 25.51
CA ILE A 118 24.62 -6.28 26.23
C ILE A 118 23.25 -6.10 26.86
N LYS A 119 23.26 -6.06 28.21
CA LYS A 119 22.12 -5.76 29.09
C LYS A 119 21.75 -4.28 29.06
N TYR A 120 20.47 -3.99 28.88
CA TYR A 120 19.89 -2.65 29.02
C TYR A 120 19.93 -2.16 30.47
N LYS A 121 20.42 -0.92 30.68
CA LYS A 121 20.23 -0.14 31.91
C LYS A 121 19.23 0.98 31.66
N SER A 122 18.39 1.18 32.68
CA SER A 122 17.29 2.11 32.83
C SER A 122 17.61 3.59 32.59
N GLU A 123 16.62 4.28 32.03
CA GLU A 123 16.54 5.72 31.77
C GLU A 123 16.81 6.60 33.01
N PRO A 124 17.46 7.76 32.85
CA PRO A 124 17.36 8.87 33.77
C PRO A 124 16.28 9.87 33.34
N LYS A 125 15.46 10.27 34.33
CA LYS A 125 14.48 11.36 34.29
C LYS A 125 15.16 12.69 33.96
N ILE A 126 14.58 13.47 33.05
CA ILE A 126 14.86 14.92 32.92
C ILE A 126 13.55 15.71 32.89
N THR A 127 13.68 16.87 33.52
CA THR A 127 12.75 17.78 34.17
C THR A 127 11.92 18.61 33.19
N GLN A 128 10.69 18.91 33.59
CA GLN A 128 9.77 19.84 32.93
C GLN A 128 10.34 21.27 32.98
N ASN A 129 10.41 21.94 31.83
CA ASN A 129 10.44 23.40 31.75
C ASN A 129 9.32 23.88 30.82
N THR A 130 8.45 24.69 31.39
CA THR A 130 7.30 25.37 30.82
C THR A 130 7.75 26.47 29.86
N ILE A 131 7.19 26.53 28.64
CA ILE A 131 7.28 27.71 27.77
C ILE A 131 5.87 28.08 27.32
N GLU A 132 5.57 29.36 27.47
CA GLU A 132 4.28 30.01 27.40
C GLU A 132 3.66 30.03 25.99
N VAL A 133 2.33 29.90 25.98
CA VAL A 133 1.46 29.87 24.81
C VAL A 133 1.17 31.29 24.35
N VAL A 134 1.58 31.64 23.12
CA VAL A 134 1.07 32.83 22.41
C VAL A 134 0.07 32.37 21.35
N LYS A 135 -1.18 32.78 21.54
CA LYS A 135 -2.28 32.59 20.59
C LYS A 135 -2.14 33.58 19.44
N THR A 136 -2.24 33.11 18.20
CA THR A 136 -2.51 33.96 17.03
C THR A 136 -3.63 33.37 16.20
N GLU A 137 -4.59 34.24 15.88
CA GLU A 137 -5.90 33.98 15.31
C GLU A 137 -5.84 33.47 13.87
N SER A 138 -6.77 32.56 13.54
CA SER A 138 -6.89 31.91 12.25
C SER A 138 -7.42 32.85 11.17
N LYS A 139 -6.65 33.07 10.10
CA LYS A 139 -7.18 33.49 8.79
C LYS A 139 -7.36 32.25 7.91
N ARG A 140 -8.61 32.00 7.50
CA ARG A 140 -9.01 30.94 6.56
C ARG A 140 -8.18 31.04 5.27
N LYS A 141 -7.39 30.01 4.95
CA LYS A 141 -6.74 29.86 3.65
C LYS A 141 -7.68 29.13 2.68
N SER A 142 -7.78 29.64 1.47
CA SER A 142 -8.53 29.08 0.34
C SER A 142 -7.92 27.77 -0.13
N THR A 143 -8.77 26.85 -0.59
CA THR A 143 -8.40 25.62 -1.30
C THR A 143 -7.46 25.94 -2.47
N GLU A 144 -6.27 25.37 -2.43
CA GLU A 144 -5.22 25.55 -3.42
C GLU A 144 -5.58 24.76 -4.68
N LYS A 145 -6.24 25.42 -5.62
CA LYS A 145 -6.42 24.88 -6.98
C LYS A 145 -5.09 24.98 -7.72
N LEU A 146 -4.75 23.96 -8.50
CA LEU A 146 -3.61 24.04 -9.40
C LEU A 146 -3.73 25.30 -10.30
N PRO A 147 -2.64 26.05 -10.54
CA PRO A 147 -2.67 27.22 -11.41
C PRO A 147 -3.12 26.86 -12.83
N ALA A 148 -3.72 27.83 -13.53
CA ALA A 148 -4.17 27.66 -14.91
C ALA A 148 -2.97 27.44 -15.86
N ALA A 149 -3.04 26.38 -16.66
CA ALA A 149 -2.06 26.10 -17.72
C ALA A 149 -2.04 27.26 -18.74
N LYS A 150 -0.83 27.73 -19.09
CA LYS A 150 -0.62 28.62 -20.25
C LYS A 150 -0.36 27.74 -21.49
N LYS A 151 -0.75 28.22 -22.67
CA LYS A 151 -0.41 27.57 -23.96
C LYS A 151 0.87 28.19 -24.49
N GLU A 152 1.81 27.37 -24.90
CA GLU A 152 2.97 27.80 -25.70
C GLU A 152 2.63 28.11 -27.17
N ASP A 153 3.47 28.98 -27.76
CA ASP A 153 3.54 29.28 -29.18
C ASP A 153 4.14 28.12 -29.99
N LYS A 154 3.77 28.02 -31.28
CA LYS A 154 4.13 26.92 -32.18
C LYS A 154 5.65 26.69 -32.29
N VAL A 155 6.19 25.70 -31.56
CA VAL A 155 7.54 25.16 -31.77
C VAL A 155 7.50 24.22 -32.99
N LYS A 156 8.56 24.23 -33.81
CA LYS A 156 8.71 23.32 -34.95
C LYS A 156 8.67 21.87 -34.48
N VAL A 157 7.88 21.03 -35.15
CA VAL A 157 7.84 19.58 -34.93
C VAL A 157 9.21 18.99 -35.25
N ASP A 158 9.97 18.63 -34.23
CA ASP A 158 11.19 17.83 -34.39
C ASP A 158 10.84 16.37 -34.69
N LYS A 159 11.78 15.65 -35.28
CA LYS A 159 11.63 14.22 -35.61
C LYS A 159 11.45 13.41 -34.33
N THR A 160 10.37 12.61 -34.25
CA THR A 160 10.14 11.65 -33.15
C THR A 160 11.34 10.73 -32.97
N LEU A 161 11.86 10.68 -31.74
CA LEU A 161 13.00 9.85 -31.37
C LEU A 161 12.54 8.52 -30.79
N PHE A 162 13.36 7.49 -30.99
CA PHE A 162 13.14 6.14 -30.46
C PHE A 162 14.42 5.62 -29.82
N VAL A 163 14.27 4.78 -28.81
CA VAL A 163 15.38 4.10 -28.12
C VAL A 163 16.15 3.25 -29.14
N ASN A 164 17.40 3.63 -29.41
CA ASN A 164 18.23 3.02 -30.45
C ASN A 164 19.35 2.12 -29.86
N TYR A 165 19.04 1.47 -28.75
CA TYR A 165 19.94 0.53 -28.08
C TYR A 165 19.15 -0.61 -27.46
N LYS A 166 19.87 -1.71 -27.20
CA LYS A 166 19.32 -2.86 -26.49
C LYS A 166 20.08 -3.04 -25.19
N LEU A 167 19.35 -3.08 -24.08
CA LEU A 167 19.93 -3.25 -22.75
C LEU A 167 19.34 -4.51 -22.10
N ASP A 168 20.10 -5.62 -22.16
CA ASP A 168 19.73 -6.90 -21.54
C ASP A 168 20.40 -7.00 -20.15
N LEU A 169 20.03 -6.13 -19.22
CA LEU A 169 20.52 -6.18 -17.84
C LEU A 169 19.44 -6.76 -16.91
N PRO A 170 19.80 -7.62 -15.95
CA PRO A 170 18.84 -8.12 -14.97
C PRO A 170 18.36 -6.96 -14.09
N GLU A 171 17.04 -6.75 -14.03
CA GLU A 171 16.46 -5.77 -13.13
C GLU A 171 16.66 -6.21 -11.67
N SER A 172 17.28 -5.34 -10.87
CA SER A 172 17.36 -5.54 -9.42
C SER A 172 16.05 -5.10 -8.78
N LYS A 173 15.36 -6.02 -8.08
CA LYS A 173 14.04 -5.75 -7.45
C LYS A 173 14.11 -5.64 -5.92
N ASP A 174 15.16 -6.18 -5.32
CA ASP A 174 15.27 -6.35 -3.87
C ASP A 174 16.48 -5.62 -3.28
N SER A 175 17.34 -5.02 -4.11
CA SER A 175 18.50 -4.26 -3.69
C SER A 175 18.76 -3.02 -4.54
N PHE A 176 19.22 -1.95 -3.91
CA PHE A 176 19.84 -0.82 -4.57
C PHE A 176 21.25 -1.17 -5.06
N ALA A 177 21.72 -0.67 -6.21
CA ALA A 177 20.97 0.19 -7.13
C ALA A 177 19.86 -0.58 -7.86
N VAL A 178 18.67 0.02 -7.92
CA VAL A 178 17.54 -0.51 -8.70
C VAL A 178 17.68 0.01 -10.12
N LEU A 179 17.67 -0.90 -11.10
CA LEU A 179 17.81 -0.58 -12.51
C LEU A 179 16.57 -1.08 -13.26
N ARG A 180 15.97 -0.19 -14.06
CA ARG A 180 14.91 -0.52 -15.01
C ARG A 180 15.21 0.11 -16.36
N CYS A 181 14.93 -0.63 -17.42
CA CYS A 181 15.39 -0.27 -18.76
C CYS A 181 14.21 -0.19 -19.73
N PRO A 182 14.20 0.80 -20.62
CA PRO A 182 13.20 0.88 -21.68
C PRO A 182 13.47 -0.22 -22.71
N LYS A 183 12.43 -0.59 -23.46
CA LYS A 183 12.57 -1.50 -24.59
C LYS A 183 13.18 -0.77 -25.78
N MET A 184 13.97 -1.48 -26.58
CA MET A 184 14.39 -0.99 -27.90
C MET A 184 13.15 -0.62 -28.74
N ASP A 185 13.28 0.41 -29.57
CA ASP A 185 12.20 0.97 -30.42
C ASP A 185 11.01 1.57 -29.64
N CYS A 186 11.14 1.75 -28.33
CA CYS A 186 10.21 2.57 -27.54
C CYS A 186 10.41 4.06 -27.88
N VAL A 187 9.33 4.84 -27.91
CA VAL A 187 9.40 6.28 -28.14
C VAL A 187 10.15 6.96 -27.00
N VAL A 188 11.02 7.92 -27.33
CA VAL A 188 11.72 8.75 -26.35
C VAL A 188 10.94 10.05 -26.21
N ARG A 189 10.17 10.17 -25.12
CA ARG A 189 9.34 11.37 -24.90
C ARG A 189 10.19 12.60 -24.62
N THR A 190 9.80 13.71 -25.24
CA THR A 190 10.37 15.02 -25.00
C THR A 190 10.17 15.46 -23.55
N HIS A 191 11.22 16.04 -22.96
CA HIS A 191 11.22 16.59 -21.61
C HIS A 191 11.19 18.11 -21.66
N ARG A 192 10.84 18.73 -20.54
CA ARG A 192 10.91 20.18 -20.37
C ARG A 192 11.77 20.51 -19.17
N TYR A 193 12.20 21.76 -19.09
CA TYR A 193 12.86 22.29 -17.90
C TYR A 193 11.86 22.93 -16.95
N GLY A 194 12.21 22.93 -15.67
CA GLY A 194 11.42 23.50 -14.58
C GLY A 194 10.96 22.44 -13.60
N ASN A 195 11.27 22.66 -12.33
CA ASN A 195 10.79 21.80 -11.23
C ASN A 195 9.73 22.51 -10.41
N THR A 196 8.89 21.69 -9.81
CA THR A 196 7.83 22.08 -8.88
C THR A 196 8.15 21.61 -7.48
N LYS A 197 8.97 20.55 -7.35
CA LYS A 197 9.38 20.00 -6.08
C LYS A 197 10.69 20.60 -5.59
N ARG A 198 10.80 20.67 -4.27
CA ARG A 198 12.05 20.98 -3.61
C ARG A 198 13.00 19.80 -3.77
N ARG A 199 14.26 20.11 -4.08
CA ARG A 199 15.35 19.15 -4.14
C ARG A 199 15.64 18.52 -2.77
N GLY A 200 15.85 17.21 -2.77
CA GLY A 200 16.36 16.41 -1.68
C GLY A 200 17.77 16.81 -1.24
N PHE A 201 18.16 16.37 -0.04
CA PHE A 201 19.36 16.87 0.64
C PHE A 201 20.66 16.57 -0.13
N LYS A 202 20.74 15.42 -0.80
CA LYS A 202 21.94 14.98 -1.54
C LYS A 202 21.91 15.26 -3.04
N GLU A 203 20.79 15.72 -3.59
CA GLU A 203 20.61 15.84 -5.05
C GLU A 203 21.58 16.83 -5.70
N GLU A 204 21.66 18.07 -5.20
CA GLU A 204 22.50 19.10 -5.82
C GLU A 204 23.99 18.72 -5.80
N VAL A 205 24.45 18.20 -4.66
CA VAL A 205 25.83 17.74 -4.51
C VAL A 205 26.13 16.58 -5.46
N PHE A 206 25.22 15.59 -5.55
CA PHE A 206 25.43 14.45 -6.43
C PHE A 206 25.33 14.83 -7.91
N GLN A 207 24.45 15.77 -8.29
CA GLN A 207 24.38 16.32 -9.64
C GLN A 207 25.73 16.91 -10.06
N ASN A 208 26.37 17.70 -9.20
CA ASN A 208 27.68 18.28 -9.48
C ASN A 208 28.73 17.19 -9.71
N SER A 209 28.68 16.10 -8.95
CA SER A 209 29.55 14.95 -9.14
C SER A 209 29.29 14.23 -10.46
N ILE A 210 28.02 14.02 -10.85
CA ILE A 210 27.65 13.45 -12.15
C ILE A 210 28.14 14.36 -13.29
N GLU A 211 27.90 15.68 -13.23
CA GLU A 211 28.35 16.64 -14.24
C GLU A 211 29.87 16.61 -14.44
N LYS A 212 30.64 16.51 -13.34
CA LYS A 212 32.10 16.40 -13.42
C LYS A 212 32.57 15.22 -14.28
N TYR A 213 31.90 14.08 -14.21
CA TYR A 213 32.29 12.85 -14.90
C TYR A 213 31.66 12.67 -16.28
N PHE A 214 30.41 13.10 -16.44
CA PHE A 214 29.58 12.79 -17.60
C PHE A 214 29.23 14.04 -18.43
N GLY A 215 29.40 15.25 -17.90
CA GLY A 215 28.99 16.52 -18.52
C GLY A 215 29.63 16.82 -19.87
N ASN A 216 30.73 16.17 -20.24
CA ASN A 216 31.31 16.33 -21.59
C ASN A 216 30.44 15.69 -22.69
N LEU A 217 29.76 14.57 -22.38
CA LEU A 217 28.98 13.78 -23.34
C LEU A 217 27.46 13.94 -23.14
N PHE A 218 27.07 14.24 -21.91
CA PHE A 218 25.69 14.33 -21.47
C PHE A 218 25.39 15.73 -20.96
N GLU A 219 24.13 16.11 -21.02
CA GLU A 219 23.58 17.19 -20.22
C GLU A 219 23.06 16.61 -18.91
N ILE A 220 23.49 17.19 -17.79
CA ILE A 220 23.05 16.78 -16.46
C ILE A 220 22.23 17.89 -15.83
N SER A 221 21.01 17.57 -15.42
CA SER A 221 20.11 18.56 -14.86
C SER A 221 19.15 17.95 -13.86
N GLY A 222 19.14 18.49 -12.64
CA GLY A 222 18.07 18.27 -11.66
C GLY A 222 16.92 19.25 -11.81
N ASN A 223 16.76 19.89 -12.99
CA ASN A 223 15.68 20.82 -13.31
C ASN A 223 14.89 20.34 -14.54
N VAL A 224 14.66 19.04 -14.64
CA VAL A 224 13.98 18.37 -15.75
C VAL A 224 12.67 17.80 -15.27
N ARG A 225 11.68 17.80 -16.16
CA ARG A 225 10.38 17.19 -15.93
C ARG A 225 9.83 16.54 -17.20
N LEU A 226 8.95 15.58 -16.97
CA LEU A 226 8.13 14.93 -17.97
C LEU A 226 6.68 15.33 -17.71
N ASN A 227 6.13 16.18 -18.58
CA ASN A 227 4.74 16.58 -18.47
C ASN A 227 3.83 15.35 -18.60
N THR A 228 2.67 15.41 -17.94
CA THR A 228 1.69 14.32 -17.82
C THR A 228 0.31 14.73 -18.33
N GLY A 229 0.24 15.87 -19.03
CA GLY A 229 -0.99 16.52 -19.49
C GLY A 229 -1.44 17.64 -18.55
N LYS A 230 -2.58 18.26 -18.90
CA LYS A 230 -3.09 19.47 -18.25
C LYS A 230 -3.39 19.34 -16.75
N ASP A 231 -3.92 18.19 -16.38
CA ASP A 231 -4.70 18.01 -15.15
C ASP A 231 -3.89 17.38 -14.00
N ILE A 232 -2.78 16.69 -14.31
CA ILE A 232 -1.95 15.97 -13.34
C ILE A 232 -0.56 16.61 -13.33
N ARG A 233 0.10 16.61 -12.16
CA ARG A 233 1.44 17.18 -12.02
C ARG A 233 2.49 16.38 -12.80
N PRO A 234 3.46 17.05 -13.45
CA PRO A 234 4.58 16.40 -14.12
C PRO A 234 5.35 15.46 -13.21
N PHE A 235 5.96 14.42 -13.78
CA PHE A 235 7.00 13.68 -13.08
C PHE A 235 8.34 14.36 -13.23
N GLU A 236 9.08 14.41 -12.13
CA GLU A 236 10.37 15.10 -12.02
C GLU A 236 11.40 14.05 -11.62
N PRO A 237 12.38 13.73 -12.49
CA PRO A 237 13.60 13.03 -12.07
C PRO A 237 14.38 13.87 -11.07
N ASP A 238 15.01 13.25 -10.06
CA ASP A 238 15.89 13.99 -9.15
C ASP A 238 17.11 14.56 -9.90
N ILE A 239 17.68 13.75 -10.80
CA ILE A 239 18.75 14.15 -11.71
C ILE A 239 18.57 13.44 -13.05
N ALA A 240 18.38 14.20 -14.13
CA ALA A 240 18.36 13.69 -15.49
C ALA A 240 19.76 13.69 -16.11
N ILE A 241 20.10 12.61 -16.83
CA ILE A 241 21.25 12.50 -17.73
C ILE A 241 20.72 12.35 -19.15
N ILE A 242 21.01 13.31 -20.02
CA ILE A 242 20.47 13.36 -21.39
C ILE A 242 21.63 13.38 -22.39
N GLU A 243 21.62 12.50 -23.38
CA GLU A 243 22.64 12.46 -24.43
C GLU A 243 22.66 13.78 -25.23
N LYS A 244 23.83 14.42 -25.36
CA LYS A 244 23.99 15.62 -26.22
C LYS A 244 23.95 15.28 -27.71
N GLY A 245 24.31 14.05 -28.06
CA GLY A 245 24.14 13.47 -29.39
C GLY A 245 22.81 12.73 -29.53
N ASN A 246 22.38 12.50 -30.78
CA ASN A 246 21.18 11.70 -31.08
C ASN A 246 21.58 10.31 -31.62
N THR A 247 22.64 9.71 -31.08
CA THR A 247 23.12 8.41 -31.56
C THR A 247 22.29 7.28 -30.96
N TYR A 248 22.14 7.28 -29.64
CA TYR A 248 21.35 6.28 -28.91
C TYR A 248 20.01 6.82 -28.42
N ASN A 249 19.85 8.15 -28.40
CA ASN A 249 18.75 8.88 -27.76
C ASN A 249 18.65 8.52 -26.26
N LEU A 250 19.81 8.38 -25.60
CA LEU A 250 19.91 7.91 -24.23
C LEU A 250 19.41 8.97 -23.23
N ARG A 251 18.52 8.55 -22.34
CA ARG A 251 18.03 9.32 -21.20
C ARG A 251 18.03 8.45 -19.95
N ILE A 252 18.56 9.00 -18.87
CA ILE A 252 18.62 8.31 -17.57
C ILE A 252 18.00 9.22 -16.51
N ASP A 253 17.02 8.68 -15.81
CA ASP A 253 16.45 9.17 -14.57
C ASP A 253 17.26 8.59 -13.41
N ILE A 254 18.03 9.44 -12.72
CA ILE A 254 18.73 9.09 -11.48
C ILE A 254 17.88 9.54 -10.31
N GLU A 255 17.49 8.60 -9.46
CA GLU A 255 16.67 8.83 -8.27
C GLU A 255 17.49 8.55 -7.00
N ILE A 256 17.32 9.40 -5.99
CA ILE A 256 17.95 9.30 -4.68
C ILE A 256 16.87 8.98 -3.65
N ASP A 257 16.68 7.69 -3.41
CA ASP A 257 15.61 7.20 -2.55
C ASP A 257 15.96 7.39 -1.08
N GLU A 258 15.05 8.01 -0.36
CA GLU A 258 15.19 8.25 1.08
C GLU A 258 14.22 7.37 1.86
N PRO A 259 14.62 6.82 3.01
CA PRO A 259 13.76 5.88 3.74
C PRO A 259 12.52 6.52 4.35
N TYR A 260 12.59 7.81 4.68
CA TYR A 260 11.46 8.59 5.15
C TYR A 260 11.66 10.06 4.81
N ALA A 261 10.56 10.77 4.57
CA ALA A 261 10.55 12.20 4.32
C ALA A 261 11.05 12.99 5.54
N GLY A 262 11.99 13.91 5.34
CA GLY A 262 12.62 14.67 6.42
C GLY A 262 11.62 15.46 7.29
N LEU A 263 10.59 16.04 6.66
CA LEU A 263 9.59 16.89 7.33
C LEU A 263 8.36 16.13 7.81
N THR A 264 7.69 15.42 6.91
CA THR A 264 6.41 14.74 7.22
C THR A 264 6.63 13.46 8.01
N ARG A 265 7.88 12.96 8.07
CA ARG A 265 8.29 11.72 8.73
C ARG A 265 7.68 10.46 8.12
N GLN A 266 7.03 10.58 6.97
CA GLN A 266 6.39 9.46 6.30
C GLN A 266 7.44 8.54 5.69
N PRO A 267 7.26 7.21 5.77
CA PRO A 267 8.01 6.27 4.95
C PRO A 267 7.89 6.60 3.47
N THR A 268 9.01 6.55 2.76
CA THR A 268 9.11 6.87 1.33
C THR A 268 9.88 5.77 0.60
N HIS A 269 9.66 5.65 -0.71
CA HIS A 269 10.33 4.70 -1.61
C HIS A 269 10.40 3.28 -1.05
N CYS A 270 9.32 2.82 -0.41
CA CYS A 270 9.26 1.48 0.13
C CYS A 270 9.05 0.48 -1.00
N LYS A 271 9.45 -0.77 -0.76
CA LYS A 271 9.33 -1.85 -1.75
C LYS A 271 7.95 -1.89 -2.41
N GLY A 272 7.91 -1.54 -3.70
CA GLY A 272 6.72 -1.55 -4.56
C GLY A 272 6.11 -0.17 -4.83
N ASP A 273 6.46 0.87 -4.06
CA ASP A 273 5.87 2.21 -4.16
C ASP A 273 6.13 2.85 -5.53
N ASP A 274 7.38 2.78 -6.02
CA ASP A 274 7.81 3.49 -7.23
C ASP A 274 7.58 2.71 -8.53
N LEU A 275 7.07 1.48 -8.47
CA LEU A 275 6.94 0.60 -9.64
C LEU A 275 6.16 1.28 -10.79
N MET A 276 5.07 1.96 -10.46
CA MET A 276 4.21 2.62 -11.43
C MET A 276 4.85 3.89 -12.02
N ARG A 277 5.57 4.66 -11.19
CA ARG A 277 6.36 5.81 -11.63
C ARG A 277 7.45 5.36 -12.59
N ASP A 278 8.23 4.36 -12.19
CA ASP A 278 9.31 3.84 -13.01
C ASP A 278 8.78 3.26 -14.34
N THR A 279 7.64 2.56 -14.30
CA THR A 279 6.97 2.03 -15.50
C THR A 279 6.61 3.15 -16.48
N TYR A 280 6.13 4.29 -15.96
CA TYR A 280 5.80 5.45 -16.78
C TYR A 280 7.01 6.01 -17.54
N PHE A 281 8.18 6.07 -16.88
CA PHE A 281 9.44 6.53 -17.47
C PHE A 281 9.99 5.53 -18.52
N ILE A 282 10.02 4.23 -18.22
CA ILE A 282 10.55 3.21 -19.15
C ILE A 282 9.69 3.06 -20.41
N ASP A 283 8.37 3.20 -20.29
CA ASP A 283 7.44 3.18 -21.43
C ASP A 283 7.60 4.42 -22.34
N ARG A 284 8.43 5.38 -21.91
CA ARG A 284 8.72 6.66 -22.57
C ARG A 284 10.21 6.86 -22.86
N GLY A 285 10.97 5.76 -22.86
CA GLY A 285 12.35 5.72 -23.34
C GLY A 285 13.42 6.12 -22.32
N TRP A 286 13.07 6.24 -21.04
CA TRP A 286 14.02 6.54 -19.96
C TRP A 286 14.54 5.27 -19.31
N ILE A 287 15.85 5.21 -19.04
CA ILE A 287 16.42 4.29 -18.04
C ILE A 287 16.16 4.89 -16.67
N VAL A 288 15.76 4.08 -15.70
CA VAL A 288 15.64 4.52 -14.29
C VAL A 288 16.71 3.81 -13.47
N ILE A 289 17.52 4.59 -12.76
CA ILE A 289 18.50 4.11 -11.77
C ILE A 289 18.16 4.75 -10.43
N ARG A 290 17.74 3.93 -9.47
CA ARG A 290 17.48 4.40 -8.09
C ARG A 290 18.63 3.97 -7.19
N PHE A 291 19.22 4.91 -6.46
CA PHE A 291 20.19 4.68 -5.39
C PHE A 291 19.55 5.01 -4.05
N SER A 292 19.99 4.38 -2.95
CA SER A 292 19.61 4.91 -1.64
C SER A 292 20.38 6.22 -1.36
N GLU A 293 19.78 7.14 -0.61
CA GLU A 293 20.49 8.34 -0.11
C GLU A 293 21.76 7.95 0.65
N TYR A 294 21.73 6.82 1.37
CA TYR A 294 22.89 6.30 2.09
C TYR A 294 24.02 5.85 1.15
N GLN A 295 23.72 5.19 0.02
CA GLN A 295 24.70 4.89 -1.02
C GLN A 295 25.30 6.16 -1.62
N VAL A 296 24.45 7.12 -2.01
CA VAL A 296 24.92 8.39 -2.57
C VAL A 296 25.77 9.17 -1.56
N HIS A 297 25.47 9.08 -0.26
CA HIS A 297 26.23 9.74 0.79
C HIS A 297 27.57 9.05 1.10
N THR A 298 27.60 7.71 1.15
CA THR A 298 28.76 6.94 1.66
C THR A 298 29.61 6.28 0.58
N GLN A 299 29.07 6.11 -0.63
CA GLN A 299 29.64 5.36 -1.75
C GLN A 299 29.45 6.13 -3.07
N GLU A 300 29.63 7.46 -3.03
CA GLU A 300 29.31 8.36 -4.14
C GLU A 300 30.05 7.99 -5.45
N LEU A 301 31.34 7.64 -5.35
CA LEU A 301 32.15 7.23 -6.50
C LEU A 301 31.73 5.88 -7.06
N GLU A 302 31.34 4.94 -6.20
CA GLU A 302 30.80 3.65 -6.60
C GLU A 302 29.46 3.80 -7.35
N CYS A 303 28.59 4.73 -6.93
CA CYS A 303 27.37 5.07 -7.65
C CYS A 303 27.68 5.61 -9.05
N LEU A 304 28.66 6.50 -9.17
CA LEU A 304 29.12 7.01 -10.47
C LEU A 304 29.71 5.90 -11.35
N LYS A 305 30.52 4.99 -10.77
CA LYS A 305 31.03 3.81 -11.47
C LYS A 305 29.89 2.93 -11.99
N PHE A 306 28.86 2.68 -11.19
CA PHE A 306 27.68 1.92 -11.60
C PHE A 306 26.97 2.59 -12.79
N THR A 307 26.73 3.90 -12.74
CA THR A 307 26.14 4.65 -13.85
C THR A 307 27.01 4.58 -15.10
N ALA A 308 28.34 4.71 -14.97
CA ALA A 308 29.28 4.58 -16.08
C ALA A 308 29.24 3.18 -16.71
N GLN A 309 29.08 2.13 -15.90
CA GLN A 309 28.91 0.75 -16.37
C GLN A 309 27.60 0.58 -17.15
N VAL A 310 26.50 1.22 -16.73
CA VAL A 310 25.24 1.21 -17.49
C VAL A 310 25.41 1.92 -18.84
N ILE A 311 26.03 3.10 -18.86
CA ILE A 311 26.33 3.84 -20.09
C ILE A 311 27.20 2.99 -21.03
N LYS A 312 28.24 2.33 -20.50
CA LYS A 312 29.11 1.40 -21.27
C LYS A 312 28.35 0.24 -21.91
N LYS A 313 27.23 -0.20 -21.31
CA LYS A 313 26.38 -1.26 -21.87
C LYS A 313 25.48 -0.75 -23.00
N VAL A 314 25.12 0.53 -22.98
CA VAL A 314 24.42 1.20 -24.08
C VAL A 314 25.38 1.49 -25.23
N ASP A 315 26.50 2.14 -24.92
CA ASP A 315 27.57 2.49 -25.86
C ASP A 315 28.84 1.70 -25.53
N CYS A 316 29.11 0.65 -26.31
CA CYS A 316 30.32 -0.17 -26.15
C CYS A 316 31.62 0.62 -26.42
N SER A 317 31.56 1.78 -27.08
CA SER A 317 32.73 2.64 -27.34
C SER A 317 33.04 3.60 -26.19
N TYR A 318 32.06 3.85 -25.30
CA TYR A 318 32.23 4.71 -24.13
C TYR A 318 33.42 4.25 -23.27
N PHE A 319 34.29 5.17 -22.84
CA PHE A 319 35.41 4.85 -21.96
C PHE A 319 35.07 5.28 -20.53
N ILE A 320 35.11 4.33 -19.60
CA ILE A 320 34.91 4.63 -18.18
C ILE A 320 36.17 5.37 -17.70
N PRO A 321 36.03 6.57 -17.09
CA PRO A 321 37.15 7.31 -16.54
C PRO A 321 38.03 6.44 -15.62
N THR A 322 39.36 6.50 -15.79
CA THR A 322 40.30 5.61 -15.10
C THR A 322 40.20 5.69 -13.58
N ASP A 323 39.88 6.88 -13.05
CA ASP A 323 39.64 7.09 -11.64
C ASP A 323 38.39 6.35 -11.15
N LEU A 324 37.29 6.32 -11.92
CA LEU A 324 36.11 5.49 -11.61
C LEU A 324 36.35 3.99 -11.80
N GLU A 325 37.10 3.59 -12.82
CA GLU A 325 37.41 2.18 -13.10
C GLU A 325 38.12 1.52 -11.90
N SER A 326 38.97 2.29 -11.21
CA SER A 326 39.74 1.84 -10.04
C SER A 326 38.94 1.75 -8.74
N VAL A 327 37.74 2.34 -8.68
CA VAL A 327 36.87 2.33 -7.50
C VAL A 327 36.31 0.93 -7.29
N SER A 328 36.00 0.55 -6.04
CA SER A 328 35.26 -0.67 -5.73
C SER A 328 33.92 -0.74 -6.48
N ASP A 329 33.36 -1.94 -6.58
CA ASP A 329 31.96 -2.07 -7.03
C ASP A 329 31.01 -1.60 -5.92
N LEU A 330 29.89 -1.00 -6.32
CA LEU A 330 28.85 -0.52 -5.41
C LEU A 330 28.33 -1.65 -4.54
N LYS A 331 28.37 -1.46 -3.22
CA LYS A 331 27.83 -2.46 -2.30
C LYS A 331 26.30 -2.43 -2.36
N PRO A 332 25.65 -3.59 -2.59
CA PRO A 332 24.21 -3.63 -2.65
C PRO A 332 23.58 -3.37 -1.29
N GLU A 333 22.54 -2.56 -1.25
CA GLU A 333 21.71 -2.33 -0.06
C GLU A 333 20.32 -2.89 -0.30
N LYS A 334 19.72 -3.54 0.70
CA LYS A 334 18.37 -4.08 0.55
C LYS A 334 17.37 -2.93 0.44
N VAL A 335 16.45 -3.00 -0.53
CA VAL A 335 15.31 -2.08 -0.59
C VAL A 335 14.48 -2.23 0.68
N TRP A 336 14.21 -1.13 1.37
CA TRP A 336 13.48 -1.15 2.64
C TRP A 336 11.97 -1.35 2.42
N ASN A 337 11.32 -1.91 3.44
CA ASN A 337 9.88 -1.92 3.53
C ASN A 337 9.40 -0.83 4.51
N VAL A 338 8.09 -0.62 4.56
CA VAL A 338 7.46 0.39 5.43
C VAL A 338 7.86 0.22 6.90
N VAL A 339 7.91 -1.02 7.40
CA VAL A 339 8.29 -1.31 8.79
C VAL A 339 9.72 -0.86 9.08
N GLN A 340 10.67 -1.15 8.17
CA GLN A 340 12.07 -0.78 8.36
C GLN A 340 12.27 0.74 8.25
N ALA A 341 11.62 1.39 7.30
CA ALA A 341 11.59 2.84 7.19
C ALA A 341 11.06 3.50 8.48
N GLN A 342 9.97 2.98 9.05
CA GLN A 342 9.42 3.46 10.32
C GLN A 342 10.36 3.24 11.52
N LYS A 343 11.14 2.14 11.54
CA LYS A 343 12.17 1.92 12.57
C LYS A 343 13.28 2.96 12.46
N TRP A 344 13.78 3.18 11.25
CA TRP A 344 14.81 4.17 10.97
C TRP A 344 14.36 5.60 11.25
N GLU A 345 13.11 5.94 10.98
CA GLU A 345 12.51 7.23 11.32
C GLU A 345 12.57 7.47 12.84
N LYS A 346 12.13 6.50 13.65
CA LYS A 346 12.18 6.57 15.13
C LYS A 346 13.60 6.68 15.66
N GLU A 347 14.54 6.03 14.99
CA GLU A 347 15.95 6.07 15.33
C GLU A 347 16.66 7.34 14.82
N LYS A 348 15.98 8.21 14.07
CA LYS A 348 16.59 9.37 13.38
C LYS A 348 17.79 8.96 12.52
N PHE A 349 17.64 7.87 11.77
CA PHE A 349 18.71 7.25 10.99
C PHE A 349 19.34 8.22 9.98
N ARG A 350 18.53 8.93 9.18
CA ARG A 350 18.98 9.95 8.21
C ARG A 350 19.78 11.05 8.90
N GLU A 351 19.25 11.61 9.98
CA GLU A 351 19.89 12.70 10.72
C GLU A 351 21.24 12.28 11.30
N LYS A 352 21.36 11.02 11.75
CA LYS A 352 22.61 10.46 12.28
C LYS A 352 23.71 10.37 11.22
N TYR A 353 23.42 9.81 10.05
CA TYR A 353 24.46 9.64 9.02
C TYR A 353 24.70 10.92 8.21
N LEU A 354 23.70 11.78 8.04
CA LEU A 354 23.87 13.08 7.35
C LEU A 354 24.46 14.16 8.26
N HIS A 355 24.47 13.95 9.58
CA HIS A 355 24.78 14.97 10.58
C HIS A 355 23.95 16.25 10.38
N HIS A 356 22.64 16.08 10.13
CA HIS A 356 21.70 17.16 9.80
C HIS A 356 20.36 16.99 10.52
N GLU A 357 19.72 18.09 10.92
CA GLU A 357 18.34 18.09 11.43
C GLU A 357 17.40 18.78 10.43
N PHE A 358 16.33 18.10 10.03
CA PHE A 358 15.35 18.62 9.08
C PHE A 358 14.39 19.60 9.78
N GLY A 359 14.30 20.84 9.29
CA GLY A 359 13.45 21.93 9.83
C GLY A 359 12.34 22.38 8.88
N GLU A 360 11.33 23.11 9.40
CA GLU A 360 10.18 23.57 8.61
C GLU A 360 10.59 24.53 7.47
N VAL A 361 10.01 24.32 6.29
CA VAL A 361 10.18 25.20 5.12
C VAL A 361 8.82 25.45 4.47
N PHE A 362 8.65 26.67 3.96
CA PHE A 362 7.41 27.15 3.35
C PHE A 362 7.19 26.56 1.94
N GLU A 363 5.94 26.25 1.62
CA GLU A 363 5.49 25.84 0.28
C GLU A 363 5.74 26.99 -0.72
N GLU A 364 6.53 26.71 -1.76
CA GLU A 364 6.59 27.57 -2.94
C GLU A 364 5.39 27.29 -3.84
N LYS A 365 4.82 28.34 -4.44
CA LYS A 365 3.71 28.19 -5.37
C LYS A 365 4.23 27.69 -6.72
N GLU A 366 3.77 26.49 -7.08
CA GLU A 366 3.93 25.92 -8.42
C GLU A 366 3.38 26.89 -9.48
N THR A 367 4.15 27.20 -10.54
CA THR A 367 3.73 28.16 -11.59
C THR A 367 4.02 27.68 -13.02
N VAL A 368 4.21 26.37 -13.21
CA VAL A 368 4.78 25.83 -14.46
C VAL A 368 3.70 25.35 -15.43
N GLU A 369 3.94 25.50 -16.74
CA GLU A 369 3.05 25.03 -17.82
C GLU A 369 3.02 23.50 -17.91
N ARG A 370 1.84 22.88 -17.83
CA ARG A 370 1.69 21.41 -17.72
C ARG A 370 1.11 20.71 -18.95
N ASP A 371 0.37 21.43 -19.79
CA ASP A 371 -0.35 20.80 -20.90
C ASP A 371 0.61 20.29 -21.98
N PHE A 372 0.16 19.30 -22.76
CA PHE A 372 0.94 18.78 -23.87
C PHE A 372 0.96 19.76 -25.03
N ASN A 373 2.15 19.96 -25.61
CA ASN A 373 2.30 20.61 -26.90
C ASN A 373 2.03 19.59 -28.04
N GLU A 374 2.04 20.06 -29.28
CA GLU A 374 1.75 19.22 -30.46
C GLU A 374 2.70 18.02 -30.59
N GLN A 375 3.99 18.24 -30.34
CA GLN A 375 5.00 17.19 -30.40
C GLN A 375 4.77 16.13 -29.31
N GLU A 376 4.50 16.56 -28.08
CA GLU A 376 4.27 15.65 -26.96
C GLU A 376 3.01 14.80 -27.19
N ASN A 377 1.95 15.37 -27.74
CA ASN A 377 0.75 14.62 -28.13
C ASN A 377 1.08 13.56 -29.20
N ASN A 378 1.82 13.93 -30.24
CA ASN A 378 2.22 12.99 -31.30
C ASN A 378 3.09 11.84 -30.75
N GLU A 379 4.01 12.14 -29.83
CA GLU A 379 4.87 11.12 -29.20
C GLU A 379 4.07 10.16 -28.30
N GLU A 380 3.07 10.67 -27.56
CA GLU A 380 2.20 9.84 -26.70
C GLU A 380 1.40 8.80 -27.49
N GLU A 381 1.05 9.05 -28.76
CA GLU A 381 0.39 8.07 -29.62
C GLU A 381 1.25 6.82 -29.89
N PHE A 382 2.58 6.93 -29.76
CA PHE A 382 3.52 5.81 -29.93
C PHE A 382 3.82 5.07 -28.63
N VAL A 383 3.39 5.58 -27.47
CA VAL A 383 3.64 4.94 -26.18
C VAL A 383 2.84 3.63 -26.11
N LYS A 384 3.55 2.54 -25.84
CA LYS A 384 2.95 1.21 -25.61
C LYS A 384 3.03 0.91 -24.12
N PRO A 385 1.94 1.12 -23.36
CA PRO A 385 1.98 0.94 -21.92
C PRO A 385 2.27 -0.53 -21.57
N SER A 386 3.13 -0.72 -20.59
CA SER A 386 3.36 -2.03 -19.97
C SER A 386 2.04 -2.55 -19.38
N ILE A 387 1.77 -3.84 -19.56
CA ILE A 387 0.48 -4.45 -19.17
C ILE A 387 0.39 -4.49 -17.63
N ILE A 388 -0.61 -3.81 -17.09
CA ILE A 388 -0.89 -3.73 -15.63
C ILE A 388 -1.95 -4.76 -15.18
N GLY A 389 -2.61 -5.43 -16.12
CA GLY A 389 -3.66 -6.41 -15.85
C GLY A 389 -4.92 -6.12 -16.67
N VAL A 390 -6.05 -6.70 -16.24
CA VAL A 390 -7.37 -6.46 -16.87
C VAL A 390 -8.09 -5.34 -16.13
N ALA A 391 -8.55 -4.32 -16.87
CA ALA A 391 -9.33 -3.23 -16.32
C ALA A 391 -10.74 -3.72 -15.95
N ASP A 392 -11.25 -3.27 -14.81
CA ASP A 392 -12.62 -3.48 -14.37
C ASP A 392 -13.54 -2.44 -15.03
N GLU A 393 -14.37 -2.90 -15.96
CA GLU A 393 -15.31 -2.06 -16.72
C GLU A 393 -16.45 -1.49 -15.85
N GLY A 394 -16.64 -2.02 -14.64
CA GLY A 394 -17.74 -1.72 -13.74
C GLY A 394 -19.10 -2.17 -14.25
N LYS A 395 -20.11 -2.12 -13.38
CA LYS A 395 -21.49 -2.49 -13.72
C LYS A 395 -22.30 -1.26 -14.16
N LYS A 396 -22.35 -1.02 -15.47
CA LYS A 396 -23.11 0.10 -16.09
C LYS A 396 -24.60 -0.22 -16.27
N VAL A 397 -25.26 -0.62 -15.19
CA VAL A 397 -26.69 -0.97 -15.14
C VAL A 397 -27.42 -0.18 -14.05
N GLY A 398 -28.75 -0.24 -14.01
CA GLY A 398 -29.55 0.40 -12.96
C GLY A 398 -29.22 1.88 -12.75
N PHE A 399 -29.13 2.31 -11.48
CA PHE A 399 -28.77 3.68 -11.14
C PHE A 399 -27.33 4.05 -11.52
N ASN A 400 -26.40 3.09 -11.66
CA ASN A 400 -25.04 3.38 -12.13
C ASN A 400 -25.05 3.88 -13.57
N LYS A 401 -25.93 3.33 -14.41
CA LYS A 401 -26.13 3.82 -15.78
C LYS A 401 -26.83 5.18 -15.79
N THR A 402 -27.89 5.33 -15.01
CA THR A 402 -28.70 6.56 -14.98
C THR A 402 -27.92 7.76 -14.45
N ASN A 403 -27.07 7.54 -13.44
CA ASN A 403 -26.32 8.57 -12.76
C ASN A 403 -24.84 8.58 -13.17
N ALA A 404 -24.52 8.15 -14.40
CA ALA A 404 -23.18 8.20 -14.94
C ALA A 404 -22.62 9.64 -14.91
N HIS A 405 -21.34 9.80 -14.54
CA HIS A 405 -20.70 11.10 -14.44
C HIS A 405 -19.68 11.28 -15.59
N PRO A 406 -19.51 12.48 -16.16
CA PRO A 406 -18.54 12.71 -17.24
C PRO A 406 -17.10 12.27 -16.90
N ARG A 407 -16.71 12.39 -15.63
CA ARG A 407 -15.40 11.98 -15.11
C ARG A 407 -15.20 10.46 -15.09
N ASP A 408 -16.25 9.65 -15.16
CA ASP A 408 -16.15 8.18 -15.14
C ASP A 408 -15.34 7.65 -16.34
N LYS A 409 -15.27 8.40 -17.44
CA LYS A 409 -14.49 8.04 -18.63
C LYS A 409 -12.98 8.25 -18.47
N ARG A 410 -12.57 9.04 -17.48
CA ARG A 410 -11.16 9.42 -17.25
C ARG A 410 -10.44 8.41 -16.36
N ILE A 411 -11.16 7.58 -15.62
CA ILE A 411 -10.60 6.66 -14.63
C ILE A 411 -10.82 5.20 -15.01
N SER A 412 -9.78 4.41 -14.89
CA SER A 412 -9.79 2.95 -14.99
C SER A 412 -9.25 2.33 -13.70
N PHE A 413 -9.80 1.19 -13.31
CA PHE A 413 -9.37 0.47 -12.11
C PHE A 413 -8.93 -0.95 -12.48
N TYR A 414 -7.81 -1.39 -11.92
CA TYR A 414 -7.21 -2.71 -12.15
C TYR A 414 -7.21 -3.46 -10.82
N PRO A 415 -8.21 -4.33 -10.56
CA PRO A 415 -8.44 -4.92 -9.24
C PRO A 415 -7.32 -5.85 -8.79
N GLU A 416 -6.68 -6.59 -9.70
CA GLU A 416 -5.61 -7.54 -9.38
C GLU A 416 -4.43 -6.88 -8.67
N ASN A 417 -4.01 -5.72 -9.18
CA ASN A 417 -2.90 -4.94 -8.62
C ASN A 417 -3.39 -3.76 -7.76
N HIS A 418 -4.70 -3.58 -7.62
CA HIS A 418 -5.33 -2.45 -6.93
C HIS A 418 -4.84 -1.08 -7.43
N VAL A 419 -4.72 -0.93 -8.76
CA VAL A 419 -4.18 0.28 -9.41
C VAL A 419 -5.30 1.10 -10.02
N TYR A 420 -5.26 2.42 -9.80
CA TYR A 420 -6.10 3.39 -10.50
C TYR A 420 -5.29 4.09 -11.57
N ILE A 421 -5.83 4.20 -12.78
CA ILE A 421 -5.24 4.98 -13.87
C ILE A 421 -6.22 6.09 -14.24
N VAL A 422 -5.77 7.34 -14.16
CA VAL A 422 -6.51 8.53 -14.57
C VAL A 422 -5.77 9.20 -15.71
N ASP A 423 -6.40 9.33 -16.89
CA ASP A 423 -5.79 9.94 -18.07
C ASP A 423 -4.37 9.41 -18.38
N ASN A 424 -4.23 8.07 -18.36
CA ASN A 424 -2.97 7.33 -18.54
C ASN A 424 -1.93 7.48 -17.41
N MET A 425 -2.28 8.14 -16.31
CA MET A 425 -1.41 8.30 -15.13
C MET A 425 -1.84 7.37 -13.99
N PRO A 426 -0.91 6.64 -13.37
CA PRO A 426 -1.22 5.85 -12.19
C PRO A 426 -1.38 6.75 -10.95
N LEU A 427 -2.47 6.56 -10.19
CA LEU A 427 -2.73 7.29 -8.94
C LEU A 427 -2.78 6.32 -7.75
N PRO A 428 -2.15 6.64 -6.60
CA PRO A 428 -2.34 5.90 -5.36
C PRO A 428 -3.79 5.95 -4.88
N SER A 429 -4.20 4.90 -4.18
CA SER A 429 -5.51 4.84 -3.55
C SER A 429 -5.57 5.65 -2.25
N ALA A 430 -6.77 6.09 -1.87
CA ALA A 430 -7.02 6.74 -0.59
C ALA A 430 -6.49 5.94 0.61
N SER A 431 -6.65 4.61 0.61
CA SER A 431 -6.15 3.75 1.68
C SER A 431 -4.63 3.68 1.71
N THR A 432 -3.96 3.68 0.55
CA THR A 432 -2.49 3.71 0.46
C THR A 432 -1.93 5.01 1.04
N ILE A 433 -2.49 6.17 0.67
CA ILE A 433 -2.03 7.46 1.21
C ILE A 433 -2.25 7.54 2.72
N ILE A 434 -3.44 7.18 3.19
CA ILE A 434 -3.75 7.20 4.63
C ILE A 434 -2.85 6.22 5.39
N GLY A 435 -2.56 5.06 4.81
CA GLY A 435 -1.71 4.02 5.38
C GLY A 435 -0.33 4.52 5.79
N LYS A 436 0.28 5.43 5.00
CA LYS A 436 1.61 6.02 5.27
C LYS A 436 1.70 6.77 6.59
N PHE A 437 0.57 7.21 7.14
CA PHE A 437 0.53 7.96 8.40
C PHE A 437 0.46 7.10 9.65
N PHE A 438 0.36 5.78 9.53
CA PHE A 438 0.17 4.91 10.68
C PHE A 438 1.16 3.74 10.67
N PRO A 439 1.46 3.16 11.85
CA PRO A 439 2.36 2.01 11.95
C PRO A 439 1.91 0.81 11.10
N GLU A 440 2.87 0.19 10.41
CA GLU A 440 2.67 -1.07 9.70
C GLU A 440 2.87 -2.25 10.66
N PHE A 441 2.17 -3.37 10.42
CA PHE A 441 2.28 -4.53 11.31
C PHE A 441 3.61 -5.27 11.11
N ASP A 442 4.49 -5.20 12.11
CA ASP A 442 5.78 -5.90 12.12
C ASP A 442 5.59 -7.42 12.32
N THR A 443 5.31 -8.10 11.21
CA THR A 443 5.04 -9.54 11.19
C THR A 443 6.23 -10.34 11.72
N GLU A 444 7.46 -9.93 11.40
CA GLU A 444 8.67 -10.63 11.84
C GLU A 444 8.83 -10.53 13.35
N TYR A 445 8.77 -9.32 13.92
CA TYR A 445 8.87 -9.13 15.36
C TYR A 445 7.75 -9.87 16.11
N TRP A 446 6.49 -9.69 15.69
CA TRP A 446 5.34 -10.25 16.41
C TRP A 446 5.24 -11.77 16.27
N SER A 447 5.61 -12.34 15.12
CA SER A 447 5.59 -13.78 14.94
C SER A 447 6.64 -14.47 15.81
N ASN A 448 7.85 -13.91 15.93
CA ASN A 448 8.89 -14.38 16.85
C ASN A 448 8.40 -14.38 18.30
N ARG A 449 7.73 -13.30 18.71
CA ARG A 449 7.20 -13.17 20.06
C ARG A 449 6.03 -14.13 20.36
N LYS A 450 5.17 -14.39 19.38
CA LYS A 450 3.96 -15.21 19.56
C LYS A 450 4.21 -16.71 19.39
N ALA A 451 5.23 -17.09 18.63
CA ALA A 451 5.62 -18.47 18.36
C ALA A 451 5.70 -19.38 19.60
N PRO A 452 6.40 -18.99 20.70
CA PRO A 452 6.50 -19.83 21.90
C PRO A 452 5.15 -20.14 22.54
N GLU A 453 4.25 -19.16 22.61
CA GLU A 453 2.92 -19.31 23.23
C GLU A 453 2.02 -20.27 22.43
N LEU A 454 2.24 -20.38 21.12
CA LEU A 454 1.46 -21.22 20.22
C LEU A 454 2.09 -22.61 19.98
N GLY A 455 3.33 -22.83 20.44
CA GLY A 455 4.08 -24.04 20.15
C GLY A 455 4.36 -24.22 18.65
N MET A 456 4.54 -23.10 17.92
CA MET A 456 4.77 -23.05 16.48
C MET A 456 6.07 -22.29 16.18
N SER A 457 6.66 -22.47 15.01
CA SER A 457 7.75 -21.61 14.55
C SER A 457 7.24 -20.22 14.14
N PRO A 458 8.09 -19.17 14.17
CA PRO A 458 7.72 -17.82 13.71
C PRO A 458 7.19 -17.81 12.27
N ILE A 459 7.79 -18.62 11.39
CA ILE A 459 7.37 -18.74 9.99
C ILE A 459 5.95 -19.30 9.90
N GLU A 460 5.62 -20.33 10.67
CA GLU A 460 4.27 -20.91 10.69
C GLU A 460 3.25 -19.92 11.27
N VAL A 461 3.62 -19.13 12.28
CA VAL A 461 2.75 -18.07 12.82
C VAL A 461 2.49 -16.98 11.80
N ALA A 462 3.54 -16.49 11.14
CA ALA A 462 3.42 -15.48 10.08
C ALA A 462 2.55 -16.01 8.92
N TYR A 463 2.78 -17.25 8.48
CA TYR A 463 1.97 -17.90 7.45
C TYR A 463 0.50 -18.03 7.87
N MET A 464 0.22 -18.47 9.10
CA MET A 464 -1.14 -18.57 9.63
C MET A 464 -1.86 -17.22 9.62
N TRP A 465 -1.19 -16.14 10.03
CA TRP A 465 -1.76 -14.79 10.00
C TRP A 465 -2.02 -14.32 8.58
N ARG A 466 -1.06 -14.53 7.67
CA ARG A 466 -1.20 -14.21 6.24
C ARG A 466 -2.42 -14.92 5.63
N THR A 467 -2.52 -16.23 5.78
CA THR A 467 -3.66 -17.01 5.24
C THR A 467 -4.99 -16.56 5.83
N LYS A 468 -5.04 -16.24 7.14
CA LYS A 468 -6.25 -15.68 7.76
C LYS A 468 -6.61 -14.31 7.18
N GLY A 469 -5.61 -13.47 6.92
CA GLY A 469 -5.77 -12.15 6.29
C GLY A 469 -6.27 -12.26 4.85
N GLU A 470 -5.62 -13.07 4.03
CA GLU A 470 -6.00 -13.33 2.62
C GLU A 470 -7.43 -13.86 2.54
N LYS A 471 -7.79 -14.84 3.37
CA LYS A 471 -9.16 -15.36 3.43
C LYS A 471 -10.16 -14.29 3.85
N ALA A 472 -9.85 -13.49 4.86
CA ALA A 472 -10.74 -12.42 5.33
C ALA A 472 -10.95 -11.34 4.25
N ALA A 473 -9.91 -10.99 3.50
CA ALA A 473 -9.98 -10.06 2.38
C ALA A 473 -10.85 -10.61 1.24
N GLN A 474 -10.63 -11.86 0.82
CA GLN A 474 -11.45 -12.52 -0.21
C GLN A 474 -12.93 -12.59 0.17
N GLU A 475 -13.24 -13.00 1.39
CA GLU A 475 -14.62 -13.03 1.90
C GLU A 475 -15.24 -11.61 1.98
N GLY A 476 -14.42 -10.59 2.27
CA GLY A 476 -14.83 -9.19 2.24
C GLY A 476 -15.16 -8.72 0.82
N THR A 477 -14.24 -8.92 -0.13
CA THR A 477 -14.46 -8.58 -1.55
C THR A 477 -15.70 -9.25 -2.11
N PHE A 478 -15.88 -10.55 -1.83
CA PHE A 478 -17.06 -11.28 -2.27
C PHE A 478 -18.35 -10.72 -1.66
N LEU A 479 -18.36 -10.34 -0.37
CA LEU A 479 -19.52 -9.70 0.26
C LEU A 479 -19.87 -8.37 -0.43
N HIS A 480 -18.88 -7.51 -0.73
CA HIS A 480 -19.13 -6.24 -1.43
C HIS A 480 -19.77 -6.48 -2.80
N GLU A 481 -19.24 -7.44 -3.56
CA GLU A 481 -19.80 -7.83 -4.86
C GLU A 481 -21.26 -8.28 -4.75
N GLN A 482 -21.62 -9.08 -3.74
CA GLN A 482 -22.99 -9.55 -3.54
C GLN A 482 -23.94 -8.42 -3.12
N ILE A 483 -23.47 -7.47 -2.30
CA ILE A 483 -24.25 -6.28 -1.94
C ILE A 483 -24.48 -5.38 -3.16
N GLU A 484 -23.46 -5.19 -4.00
CA GLU A 484 -23.59 -4.44 -5.24
C GLU A 484 -24.61 -5.11 -6.18
N ASN A 485 -24.52 -6.42 -6.36
CA ASN A 485 -25.47 -7.20 -7.16
C ASN A 485 -26.91 -7.03 -6.65
N TYR A 486 -27.11 -7.08 -5.33
CA TYR A 486 -28.42 -6.83 -4.71
C TYR A 486 -28.98 -5.46 -5.09
N TYR A 487 -28.21 -4.38 -4.89
CA TYR A 487 -28.67 -3.03 -5.19
C TYR A 487 -28.93 -2.81 -6.69
N LEU A 488 -28.17 -3.48 -7.55
CA LEU A 488 -28.33 -3.39 -9.01
C LEU A 488 -29.39 -4.35 -9.57
N ASN A 489 -30.12 -5.08 -8.72
CA ASN A 489 -31.09 -6.10 -9.11
C ASN A 489 -30.51 -7.19 -10.03
N GLN A 490 -29.27 -7.59 -9.76
CA GLN A 490 -28.60 -8.70 -10.43
C GLN A 490 -28.68 -9.97 -9.58
N GLY A 491 -28.34 -11.12 -10.17
CA GLY A 491 -28.21 -12.37 -9.40
C GLY A 491 -27.10 -12.23 -8.35
N TYR A 492 -27.40 -12.60 -7.11
CA TYR A 492 -26.45 -12.56 -5.99
C TYR A 492 -26.54 -13.84 -5.16
N GLU A 493 -25.46 -14.14 -4.44
CA GLU A 493 -25.38 -15.24 -3.48
C GLU A 493 -25.49 -14.71 -2.05
N ARG A 494 -26.25 -15.42 -1.19
CA ARG A 494 -26.35 -15.06 0.23
C ARG A 494 -25.13 -15.58 0.99
N THR A 495 -24.22 -14.68 1.34
CA THR A 495 -23.06 -14.99 2.21
C THR A 495 -23.49 -15.19 3.68
N ALA A 496 -22.56 -15.57 4.55
CA ALA A 496 -22.83 -15.77 5.98
C ALA A 496 -23.30 -14.50 6.71
N GLU A 497 -22.97 -13.32 6.19
CA GLU A 497 -23.32 -12.01 6.76
C GLU A 497 -24.59 -11.42 6.15
N PHE A 498 -25.13 -12.03 5.10
CA PHE A 498 -26.17 -11.42 4.27
C PHE A 498 -27.47 -11.18 5.03
N ASP A 499 -27.80 -12.04 6.00
CA ASP A 499 -28.92 -11.83 6.92
C ASP A 499 -28.79 -10.52 7.72
N LEU A 500 -27.56 -10.08 8.03
CA LEU A 500 -27.31 -8.79 8.70
C LEU A 500 -27.52 -7.61 7.75
N PHE A 501 -27.13 -7.78 6.48
CA PHE A 501 -27.38 -6.80 5.43
C PHE A 501 -28.87 -6.64 5.14
N GLU A 502 -29.62 -7.74 5.04
CA GLU A 502 -31.08 -7.71 4.86
C GLU A 502 -31.79 -6.98 6.02
N LYS A 503 -31.36 -7.22 7.27
CA LYS A 503 -31.82 -6.45 8.44
C LYS A 503 -31.55 -4.95 8.30
N PHE A 504 -30.37 -4.58 7.78
CA PHE A 504 -30.02 -3.19 7.53
C PHE A 504 -30.95 -2.55 6.49
N VAL A 505 -31.17 -3.21 5.36
CA VAL A 505 -32.05 -2.71 4.31
C VAL A 505 -33.49 -2.56 4.81
N GLU A 506 -34.00 -3.56 5.54
CA GLU A 506 -35.37 -3.52 6.11
C GLU A 506 -35.56 -2.37 7.10
N ALA A 507 -34.53 -2.04 7.88
CA ALA A 507 -34.56 -0.94 8.84
C ALA A 507 -34.28 0.45 8.23
N ASN A 508 -33.76 0.53 7.00
CA ASN A 508 -33.34 1.78 6.34
C ASN A 508 -33.94 1.87 4.92
N LYS A 509 -35.25 1.64 4.78
CA LYS A 509 -35.98 1.69 3.50
C LYS A 509 -35.99 3.07 2.83
N ASP A 510 -35.62 4.09 3.57
CA ASP A 510 -35.46 5.47 3.11
C ASP A 510 -34.17 5.71 2.30
N ILE A 511 -33.19 4.79 2.38
CA ILE A 511 -31.97 4.87 1.57
C ILE A 511 -32.35 4.72 0.09
N THR A 512 -31.99 5.72 -0.71
CA THR A 512 -32.21 5.73 -2.16
C THR A 512 -30.86 5.69 -2.87
N PRO A 513 -30.41 4.50 -3.33
CA PRO A 513 -29.12 4.35 -4.01
C PRO A 513 -28.98 5.28 -5.22
N TYR A 514 -27.83 5.93 -5.30
CA TYR A 514 -27.46 6.84 -6.39
C TYR A 514 -26.32 6.26 -7.24
N ARG A 515 -25.26 5.76 -6.61
CA ARG A 515 -24.10 5.11 -7.24
C ARG A 515 -23.53 4.04 -6.32
N THR A 516 -22.99 2.96 -6.89
CA THR A 516 -22.23 1.91 -6.18
C THR A 516 -20.90 1.68 -6.85
N GLU A 517 -19.93 1.18 -6.07
CA GLU A 517 -18.55 0.91 -6.51
C GLU A 517 -17.99 2.07 -7.36
N TRP A 518 -18.27 3.30 -6.91
CA TRP A 518 -18.03 4.49 -7.72
C TRP A 518 -16.59 4.96 -7.55
N ARG A 519 -15.86 4.92 -8.66
CA ARG A 519 -14.45 5.32 -8.75
C ARG A 519 -14.37 6.83 -8.90
N ILE A 520 -13.72 7.46 -7.94
CA ILE A 520 -13.53 8.91 -7.86
C ILE A 520 -12.05 9.27 -7.77
N PHE A 521 -11.70 10.48 -8.18
CA PHE A 521 -10.33 10.97 -8.11
C PHE A 521 -10.25 12.49 -7.99
N ASP A 522 -9.12 12.94 -7.45
CA ASP A 522 -8.67 14.31 -7.44
C ASP A 522 -7.34 14.40 -8.20
N GLU A 523 -7.39 15.05 -9.36
CA GLU A 523 -6.24 15.21 -10.25
C GLU A 523 -5.19 16.18 -9.69
N ASP A 524 -5.57 17.12 -8.82
CA ASP A 524 -4.65 18.14 -8.28
C ASP A 524 -3.65 17.53 -7.28
N TYR A 525 -4.13 16.52 -6.54
CA TYR A 525 -3.36 15.78 -5.54
C TYR A 525 -2.99 14.36 -5.99
N GLY A 526 -3.36 13.96 -7.22
CA GLY A 526 -3.04 12.64 -7.76
C GLY A 526 -3.55 11.48 -6.90
N VAL A 527 -4.78 11.54 -6.38
CA VAL A 527 -5.36 10.48 -5.54
C VAL A 527 -6.68 9.95 -6.09
N ALA A 528 -6.91 8.65 -5.96
CA ALA A 528 -8.14 7.99 -6.38
C ALA A 528 -8.71 7.06 -5.31
N GLY A 529 -9.95 6.61 -5.49
CA GLY A 529 -10.56 5.59 -4.64
C GLY A 529 -11.91 5.12 -5.14
N THR A 530 -12.41 4.05 -4.53
CA THR A 530 -13.73 3.48 -4.83
C THR A 530 -14.63 3.64 -3.61
N ILE A 531 -15.84 4.16 -3.82
CA ILE A 531 -16.88 4.30 -2.80
C ILE A 531 -17.91 3.19 -2.99
N ASP A 532 -18.20 2.45 -1.93
CA ASP A 532 -19.13 1.32 -1.98
C ASP A 532 -20.56 1.74 -2.35
N LEU A 533 -21.14 2.73 -1.66
CA LEU A 533 -22.48 3.25 -1.94
C LEU A 533 -22.60 4.75 -1.66
N ILE A 534 -23.14 5.48 -2.64
CA ILE A 534 -23.71 6.82 -2.47
C ILE A 534 -25.22 6.70 -2.50
N SER A 535 -25.88 7.27 -1.50
CA SER A 535 -27.33 7.44 -1.44
C SER A 535 -27.70 8.90 -1.65
N LYS A 536 -28.88 9.16 -2.23
CA LYS A 536 -29.43 10.50 -2.42
C LYS A 536 -30.61 10.73 -1.48
N ASN A 537 -30.57 11.81 -0.70
CA ASN A 537 -31.64 12.22 0.19
C ASN A 537 -32.05 13.67 -0.12
N GLY A 538 -33.06 13.84 -0.97
CA GLY A 538 -33.45 15.15 -1.48
C GLY A 538 -32.36 15.78 -2.34
N LYS A 539 -31.74 16.86 -1.86
CA LYS A 539 -30.61 17.54 -2.51
C LYS A 539 -29.24 17.05 -2.03
N ASP A 540 -29.19 16.42 -0.87
CA ASP A 540 -27.95 16.00 -0.23
C ASP A 540 -27.63 14.54 -0.56
N PHE A 541 -26.37 14.17 -0.38
CA PHE A 541 -25.88 12.82 -0.56
C PHE A 541 -25.31 12.25 0.73
N GLU A 542 -25.35 10.94 0.86
CA GLU A 542 -24.80 10.21 2.01
C GLU A 542 -23.87 9.09 1.53
N ILE A 543 -22.76 8.89 2.23
CA ILE A 543 -21.80 7.81 1.95
C ILE A 543 -22.07 6.64 2.89
N TYR A 544 -22.12 5.45 2.31
CA TYR A 544 -22.20 4.18 3.03
C TYR A 544 -21.07 3.29 2.57
N ASP A 545 -20.34 2.73 3.54
CA ASP A 545 -19.20 1.87 3.29
C ASP A 545 -19.35 0.57 4.12
N TRP A 546 -19.22 -0.57 3.45
CA TRP A 546 -19.44 -1.89 4.00
C TRP A 546 -18.16 -2.37 4.67
N LYS A 547 -18.26 -2.89 5.90
CA LYS A 547 -17.10 -3.40 6.64
C LYS A 547 -17.35 -4.78 7.20
N ARG A 548 -16.64 -5.75 6.62
CA ARG A 548 -16.55 -7.11 7.16
C ARG A 548 -15.42 -7.25 8.19
N SER A 549 -15.59 -6.64 9.36
CA SER A 549 -14.51 -6.60 10.37
C SER A 549 -15.00 -6.60 11.81
N LYS A 550 -14.29 -7.38 12.64
CA LYS A 550 -14.44 -7.40 14.11
C LYS A 550 -13.61 -6.34 14.83
N LYS A 551 -12.87 -5.49 14.10
CA LYS A 551 -11.97 -4.46 14.66
C LYS A 551 -12.55 -3.05 14.67
N VAL A 552 -13.79 -2.88 14.19
CA VAL A 552 -14.43 -1.55 14.06
C VAL A 552 -15.27 -1.22 15.30
N ILE A 553 -15.99 -2.20 15.84
CA ILE A 553 -16.98 -2.03 16.90
C ILE A 553 -16.67 -2.91 18.09
N ASN A 554 -16.86 -2.38 19.29
CA ASN A 554 -16.89 -3.18 20.50
C ASN A 554 -18.24 -3.91 20.57
N ARG A 555 -18.22 -5.23 20.37
CA ARG A 555 -19.43 -6.06 20.36
C ARG A 555 -20.29 -5.90 21.63
N ALA A 556 -19.68 -5.67 22.79
CA ALA A 556 -20.41 -5.60 24.06
C ALA A 556 -21.21 -4.30 24.20
N THR A 557 -20.71 -3.20 23.64
CA THR A 557 -21.35 -1.87 23.77
C THR A 557 -22.03 -1.41 22.49
N GLY A 558 -21.62 -1.92 21.33
CA GLY A 558 -22.02 -1.43 20.01
C GLY A 558 -21.31 -0.15 19.56
N GLU A 559 -20.42 0.38 20.40
CA GLU A 559 -19.70 1.63 20.14
C GLU A 559 -18.44 1.39 19.29
N PRO A 560 -18.03 2.38 18.46
CA PRO A 560 -16.80 2.30 17.69
C PRO A 560 -15.56 2.20 18.60
N ILE A 561 -14.58 1.40 18.16
CA ILE A 561 -13.29 1.30 18.82
C ILE A 561 -12.44 2.48 18.37
N VAL A 562 -12.49 3.58 19.11
CA VAL A 562 -11.80 4.84 18.79
C VAL A 562 -10.42 4.99 19.45
N HIS A 563 -10.13 4.19 20.48
CA HIS A 563 -8.90 4.28 21.27
C HIS A 563 -7.94 3.14 20.98
N ASN A 564 -6.65 3.47 20.88
CA ASN A 564 -5.52 2.55 20.89
C ASN A 564 -4.41 3.20 21.73
N GLN A 565 -4.02 2.56 22.84
CA GLN A 565 -3.02 3.12 23.75
C GLN A 565 -1.58 2.89 23.30
N TRP A 566 -1.36 2.06 22.28
CA TRP A 566 -0.03 1.61 21.86
C TRP A 566 0.47 2.32 20.60
N GLN A 567 -0.44 2.77 19.76
CA GLN A 567 -0.14 3.27 18.42
C GLN A 567 -1.09 4.41 18.05
N SER A 568 -0.51 5.43 17.42
CA SER A 568 -1.20 6.59 16.84
C SER A 568 -0.59 6.91 15.48
N GLY A 569 -1.17 7.88 14.77
CA GLY A 569 -0.59 8.40 13.55
C GLY A 569 0.76 9.10 13.77
N ILE A 570 1.37 9.59 12.69
CA ILE A 570 2.58 10.41 12.70
C ILE A 570 2.29 11.86 12.27
N GLY A 571 3.26 12.75 12.48
CA GLY A 571 3.13 14.16 12.12
C GLY A 571 1.92 14.83 12.80
N LYS A 572 1.12 15.57 12.03
CA LYS A 572 -0.12 16.20 12.54
C LYS A 572 -1.29 15.23 12.72
N LEU A 573 -1.09 13.92 12.59
CA LEU A 573 -2.07 12.89 12.95
C LEU A 573 -1.67 12.11 14.21
N SER A 574 -0.65 12.58 14.94
CA SER A 574 -0.13 11.93 16.16
C SER A 574 -1.13 11.85 17.32
N ASP A 575 -2.15 12.71 17.31
CA ASP A 575 -3.26 12.68 18.26
C ASP A 575 -4.36 11.67 17.87
N ILE A 576 -4.30 11.08 16.67
CA ILE A 576 -5.29 10.09 16.19
C ILE A 576 -4.80 8.68 16.52
N PRO A 577 -5.48 7.93 17.41
CA PRO A 577 -5.11 6.55 17.71
C PRO A 577 -5.26 5.65 16.49
N ASP A 578 -4.34 4.70 16.31
CA ASP A 578 -4.36 3.75 15.21
C ASP A 578 -5.43 2.68 15.44
N THR A 579 -6.63 2.93 14.94
CA THR A 579 -7.75 1.98 14.96
C THR A 579 -8.34 1.83 13.56
N SER A 580 -8.97 0.68 13.29
CA SER A 580 -9.67 0.48 12.02
C SER A 580 -10.74 1.56 11.79
N TYR A 581 -11.49 1.94 12.83
CA TYR A 581 -12.49 3.00 12.74
C TYR A 581 -11.86 4.35 12.35
N ASN A 582 -10.83 4.81 13.05
CA ASN A 582 -10.22 6.12 12.76
C ASN A 582 -9.60 6.18 11.36
N ARG A 583 -8.97 5.08 10.89
CA ARG A 583 -8.47 4.99 9.51
C ARG A 583 -9.60 5.11 8.49
N TYR A 584 -10.76 4.49 8.73
CA TYR A 584 -11.92 4.63 7.86
C TYR A 584 -12.56 6.02 7.95
N CYS A 585 -12.48 6.71 9.10
CA CYS A 585 -12.92 8.10 9.20
C CYS A 585 -12.10 9.02 8.29
N LEU A 586 -10.78 8.83 8.23
CA LEU A 586 -9.92 9.55 7.29
C LEU A 586 -10.26 9.17 5.84
N GLN A 587 -10.50 7.88 5.55
CA GLN A 587 -10.80 7.43 4.19
C GLN A 587 -12.09 8.05 3.66
N GLN A 588 -13.19 7.98 4.42
CA GLN A 588 -14.45 8.60 4.00
C GLN A 588 -14.37 10.13 4.00
N SER A 589 -13.64 10.74 4.93
CA SER A 589 -13.40 12.19 4.90
C SER A 589 -12.70 12.62 3.62
N LEU A 590 -11.74 11.82 3.12
CA LEU A 590 -11.08 12.06 1.84
C LEU A 590 -12.06 11.90 0.68
N TYR A 591 -12.88 10.85 0.66
CA TYR A 591 -13.92 10.68 -0.37
C TYR A 591 -14.90 11.85 -0.40
N ARG A 592 -15.37 12.30 0.76
CA ARG A 592 -16.21 13.49 0.89
C ARG A 592 -15.52 14.74 0.34
N TYR A 593 -14.25 14.96 0.70
CA TYR A 593 -13.48 16.09 0.17
C TYR A 593 -13.41 16.06 -1.36
N ILE A 594 -13.13 14.91 -1.96
CA ILE A 594 -13.07 14.76 -3.42
C ILE A 594 -14.45 15.02 -4.05
N LEU A 595 -15.52 14.43 -3.52
CA LEU A 595 -16.87 14.61 -4.05
C LEU A 595 -17.34 16.07 -4.02
N GLU A 596 -17.11 16.76 -2.89
CA GLU A 596 -17.49 18.17 -2.72
C GLU A 596 -16.71 19.09 -3.67
N ASN A 597 -15.40 18.83 -3.88
CA ASN A 597 -14.54 19.73 -4.67
C ASN A 597 -14.48 19.39 -6.17
N LYS A 598 -14.62 18.11 -6.56
CA LYS A 598 -14.39 17.63 -7.94
C LYS A 598 -15.64 17.11 -8.64
N TYR A 599 -16.67 16.74 -7.87
CA TYR A 599 -17.91 16.18 -8.41
C TYR A 599 -19.13 17.08 -8.12
N ASN A 600 -18.97 18.14 -7.33
CA ASN A 600 -20.04 19.07 -6.96
C ASN A 600 -21.23 18.35 -6.27
N LEU A 601 -20.91 17.38 -5.42
CA LEU A 601 -21.87 16.67 -4.57
C LEU A 601 -21.70 17.08 -3.12
N GLU A 602 -22.77 17.57 -2.50
CA GLU A 602 -22.79 17.91 -1.07
C GLU A 602 -23.08 16.67 -0.23
N ILE A 603 -22.14 16.30 0.65
CA ILE A 603 -22.27 15.10 1.49
C ILE A 603 -22.75 15.52 2.88
N SER A 604 -23.97 15.14 3.25
CA SER A 604 -24.53 15.48 4.56
C SER A 604 -24.04 14.52 5.65
N LYS A 605 -24.01 13.21 5.36
CA LYS A 605 -23.67 12.16 6.33
C LYS A 605 -22.80 11.06 5.71
N MET A 606 -22.08 10.37 6.58
CA MET A 606 -21.17 9.29 6.24
C MET A 606 -21.33 8.18 7.29
N TYR A 607 -21.40 6.92 6.84
CA TYR A 607 -21.61 5.77 7.71
C TYR A 607 -20.69 4.60 7.34
N LEU A 608 -20.27 3.85 8.35
CA LEU A 608 -19.77 2.49 8.21
C LEU A 608 -20.87 1.52 8.57
N ILE A 609 -21.10 0.51 7.74
CA ILE A 609 -22.04 -0.57 8.00
C ILE A 609 -21.24 -1.84 8.28
N VAL A 610 -21.17 -2.22 9.55
CA VAL A 610 -20.37 -3.35 10.00
C VAL A 610 -21.19 -4.63 9.96
N LEU A 611 -20.73 -5.57 9.14
CA LEU A 611 -21.38 -6.86 8.86
C LEU A 611 -20.39 -7.98 9.19
N TYR A 612 -20.58 -8.67 10.31
CA TYR A 612 -19.67 -9.75 10.72
C TYR A 612 -20.45 -10.98 11.18
N PRO A 613 -20.13 -12.21 10.72
CA PRO A 613 -20.95 -13.41 10.97
C PRO A 613 -21.24 -13.71 12.43
N ASP A 614 -20.31 -13.36 13.31
CA ASP A 614 -20.41 -13.68 14.73
C ASP A 614 -21.32 -12.69 15.49
N TYR A 615 -21.84 -11.66 14.83
CA TYR A 615 -22.70 -10.63 15.43
C TYR A 615 -24.17 -10.96 15.29
N ASP A 616 -24.95 -10.58 16.31
CA ASP A 616 -26.39 -10.85 16.37
C ASP A 616 -27.19 -9.85 15.48
N THR A 617 -26.58 -8.70 15.16
CA THR A 617 -27.13 -7.64 14.31
C THR A 617 -26.03 -6.90 13.54
N TYR A 618 -26.41 -6.11 12.53
CA TYR A 618 -25.53 -5.13 11.90
C TYR A 618 -25.29 -3.93 12.83
N TYR A 619 -24.20 -3.20 12.59
CA TYR A 619 -23.96 -1.90 13.24
C TYR A 619 -23.83 -0.80 12.20
N LYS A 620 -24.64 0.25 12.32
CA LYS A 620 -24.56 1.49 11.53
C LYS A 620 -23.83 2.54 12.35
N VAL A 621 -22.62 2.90 11.94
CA VAL A 621 -21.70 3.72 12.72
C VAL A 621 -21.50 5.06 12.01
N PRO A 622 -21.81 6.20 12.64
CA PRO A 622 -21.57 7.51 12.04
C PRO A 622 -20.07 7.78 11.87
N VAL A 623 -19.72 8.50 10.82
CA VAL A 623 -18.34 8.90 10.52
C VAL A 623 -18.22 10.43 10.54
N PRO A 624 -17.34 11.01 11.38
CA PRO A 624 -17.10 12.44 11.38
C PRO A 624 -16.35 12.88 10.12
N TYR A 625 -16.54 14.14 9.72
CA TYR A 625 -15.74 14.75 8.66
C TYR A 625 -14.51 15.46 9.25
N TRP A 626 -13.33 14.90 8.99
CA TRP A 626 -12.05 15.46 9.45
C TRP A 626 -11.34 16.26 8.37
N LYS A 627 -12.02 17.29 7.84
CA LYS A 627 -11.54 18.11 6.71
C LYS A 627 -10.09 18.59 6.88
N GLU A 628 -9.76 19.20 8.02
CA GLU A 628 -8.41 19.74 8.27
C GLU A 628 -7.32 18.66 8.25
N ARG A 629 -7.65 17.44 8.67
CA ARG A 629 -6.74 16.29 8.62
C ARG A 629 -6.51 15.83 7.19
N ILE A 630 -7.56 15.87 6.35
CA ILE A 630 -7.48 15.55 4.93
C ILE A 630 -6.67 16.61 4.18
N GLU A 631 -6.90 17.90 4.45
CA GLU A 631 -6.10 18.97 3.87
C GLU A 631 -4.61 18.82 4.24
N TYR A 632 -4.30 18.42 5.47
CA TYR A 632 -2.93 18.07 5.84
C TYR A 632 -2.39 16.87 5.07
N ILE A 633 -3.14 15.76 4.99
CA ILE A 633 -2.73 14.56 4.23
C ILE A 633 -2.43 14.92 2.78
N LEU A 634 -3.35 15.61 2.11
CA LEU A 634 -3.25 15.95 0.69
C LEU A 634 -2.05 16.85 0.38
N LYS A 635 -1.64 17.72 1.30
CA LYS A 635 -0.44 18.55 1.16
C LYS A 635 0.88 17.78 1.22
N THR A 636 0.84 16.53 1.67
CA THR A 636 2.04 15.67 1.75
C THR A 636 2.17 14.69 0.58
N VAL A 637 1.20 14.68 -0.33
CA VAL A 637 1.15 13.77 -1.48
C VAL A 637 1.98 14.31 -2.64
#